data_AF-A0A7C7S094-F1
#
_entry.id   AF-A0A7C7S094-F1
#
_cell.length_a   1.000
_cell.length_b   1.000
_cell.length_c   1.000
_cell.angle_alpha   90.00
_cell.angle_beta   90.00
_cell.angle_gamma   90.00
#
_symmetry.space_group_name_H-M   'P 1'
#
loop_
_entity.id
_entity.type
_entity.pdbx_description
1 polymer ?
#
loop_
_entity_poly.entity_id
_entity_poly.type
_entity_poly.pdbx_seq_one_letter_code
_entity_poly.pdbx_strand_id
1 'polypeptide(L)'
;SVLELDQGMSPYGCFDMAGNVWEWCIQKNASMHSTQRIVRGGSWMNYLVHAKCVFRNSFDPSERHLAVGLRCVEAPQFTEVDRDDMDDL
;
A
#
# COMPACT_ATOMS: atom_id res chain seq x y z
N SER A 1 -8.23 16.54 14.13
CA SER A 1 -9.32 15.55 13.93
C SER A 1 -9.24 14.97 12.52
N VAL A 2 -9.79 13.78 12.21
CA VAL A 2 -9.87 13.28 10.81
C VAL A 2 -10.63 14.28 9.90
N LEU A 3 -11.44 15.15 10.48
CA LEU A 3 -12.15 16.24 9.80
C LEU A 3 -11.25 17.40 9.35
N GLU A 4 -9.97 17.43 9.73
CA GLU A 4 -9.00 18.45 9.31
C GLU A 4 -8.16 18.01 8.10
N LEU A 5 -8.34 16.77 7.62
CA LEU A 5 -7.65 16.24 6.45
C LEU A 5 -8.45 16.53 5.18
N ASP A 6 -7.75 16.72 4.05
CA ASP A 6 -8.41 16.79 2.75
C ASP A 6 -9.21 15.51 2.50
N GLN A 7 -10.36 15.66 1.84
CA GLN A 7 -11.25 14.53 1.56
C GLN A 7 -10.50 13.42 0.78
N GLY A 8 -10.51 12.21 1.32
CA GLY A 8 -9.82 11.05 0.72
C GLY A 8 -8.35 10.92 1.10
N MET A 9 -7.78 11.87 1.85
CA MET A 9 -6.43 11.77 2.39
C MET A 9 -6.42 10.87 3.63
N SER A 10 -5.46 9.95 3.69
CA SER A 10 -5.16 9.20 4.90
C SER A 10 -4.39 10.05 5.93
N PRO A 11 -4.31 9.61 7.21
CA PRO A 11 -3.48 10.27 8.21
C PRO A 11 -1.98 10.38 7.87
N TYR A 12 -1.52 9.68 6.84
CA TYR A 12 -0.12 9.68 6.37
C TYR A 12 0.07 10.51 5.09
N GLY A 13 -0.93 11.28 4.66
CA GLY A 13 -0.85 12.12 3.45
C GLY A 13 -1.11 11.38 2.13
N CYS A 14 -1.40 10.08 2.16
CA CYS A 14 -1.67 9.29 0.96
C CYS A 14 -3.13 9.41 0.50
N PHE A 15 -3.35 9.68 -0.78
CA PHE A 15 -4.64 9.64 -1.47
C PHE A 15 -4.84 8.33 -2.24
N ASP A 16 -6.08 8.07 -2.64
CA ASP A 16 -6.48 6.96 -3.54
C ASP A 16 -6.08 5.56 -3.05
N MET A 17 -5.91 5.37 -1.75
CA MET A 17 -5.66 4.03 -1.18
C MET A 17 -6.92 3.15 -1.09
N ALA A 18 -8.10 3.72 -1.38
CA ALA A 18 -9.40 3.05 -1.33
C ALA A 18 -10.25 3.44 -2.56
N GLY A 19 -10.23 2.62 -3.60
CA GLY A 19 -10.88 2.86 -4.88
C GLY A 19 -9.88 3.18 -5.98
N ASN A 20 -10.37 3.79 -7.06
CA ASN A 20 -9.62 4.03 -8.29
C ASN A 20 -9.08 2.74 -8.93
N VAL A 21 -7.91 2.26 -8.54
CA VAL A 21 -7.30 1.04 -9.08
C VAL A 21 -6.76 0.16 -7.96
N TRP A 22 -6.77 -1.15 -8.20
CA TRP A 22 -6.05 -2.10 -7.37
C TRP A 22 -4.55 -1.82 -7.45
N GLU A 23 -3.84 -1.85 -6.33
CA GLU A 23 -2.40 -1.61 -6.28
C GLU A 23 -1.66 -2.91 -5.97
N TRP A 24 -0.73 -3.30 -6.85
CA TRP A 24 0.17 -4.44 -6.60
C TRP A 24 0.99 -4.25 -5.33
N CYS A 25 1.08 -5.32 -4.54
CA CYS A 25 1.82 -5.32 -3.28
C CYS A 25 2.86 -6.46 -3.26
N ILE A 26 4.03 -6.13 -2.72
CA ILE A 26 5.03 -7.14 -2.36
C ILE A 26 4.55 -7.83 -1.08
N GLN A 27 4.47 -9.16 -1.12
CA GLN A 27 4.17 -9.96 0.06
C GLN A 27 5.48 -10.47 0.68
N LYS A 28 5.71 -10.08 1.94
CA LYS A 28 6.75 -10.71 2.76
C LYS A 28 6.37 -12.17 3.02
N ASN A 29 7.31 -13.09 2.84
CA ASN A 29 7.09 -14.54 3.00
C ASN A 29 6.01 -15.10 2.06
N ALA A 30 6.02 -14.70 0.79
CA ALA A 30 5.20 -15.35 -0.21
C ALA A 30 5.56 -16.84 -0.33
N SER A 31 4.56 -17.72 -0.38
CA SER A 31 4.78 -19.14 -0.66
C SER A 31 5.44 -19.29 -2.02
N MET A 32 6.49 -20.11 -2.12
CA MET A 32 7.13 -20.41 -3.40
C MET A 32 6.17 -21.09 -4.40
N HIS A 33 5.08 -21.68 -3.90
CA HIS A 33 4.08 -22.35 -4.72
C HIS A 33 2.93 -21.43 -5.15
N SER A 34 2.92 -20.17 -4.73
CA SER A 34 1.90 -19.19 -5.14
C SER A 34 2.40 -18.35 -6.31
N THR A 35 1.81 -18.54 -7.48
CA THR A 35 2.04 -17.67 -8.64
C THR A 35 1.29 -16.35 -8.51
N GLN A 36 0.18 -16.34 -7.78
CA GLN A 36 -0.66 -15.16 -7.56
C GLN A 36 0.07 -14.11 -6.72
N ARG A 37 -0.18 -12.83 -7.03
CA ARG A 37 0.37 -11.68 -6.29
C ARG A 37 -0.77 -10.87 -5.69
N ILE A 38 -0.53 -10.30 -4.51
CA ILE A 38 -1.56 -9.56 -3.77
C ILE A 38 -1.75 -8.20 -4.40
N VAL A 39 -3.01 -7.78 -4.48
CA VAL A 39 -3.39 -6.40 -4.73
C VAL A 39 -4.26 -5.86 -3.59
N ARG A 40 -4.23 -4.54 -3.40
CA ARG A 40 -4.96 -3.82 -2.34
C ARG A 40 -5.69 -2.59 -2.87
N GLY A 41 -6.62 -2.07 -2.07
CA GLY A 41 -7.27 -0.77 -2.30
C GLY A 41 -8.59 -0.83 -3.06
N GLY A 42 -8.91 -1.92 -3.78
CA GLY A 42 -10.12 -1.96 -4.60
C GLY A 42 -9.98 -1.12 -5.86
N SER A 43 -11.03 -1.05 -6.68
CA SER A 43 -11.00 -0.24 -7.91
C SER A 43 -12.39 0.29 -8.26
N TRP A 44 -12.47 1.17 -9.27
CA TRP A 44 -13.71 1.78 -9.75
C TRP A 44 -14.74 0.76 -10.27
N MET A 45 -14.32 -0.45 -10.64
CA MET A 45 -15.20 -1.50 -11.16
C MET A 45 -15.73 -2.46 -10.07
N ASN A 46 -15.42 -2.23 -8.79
CA ASN A 46 -15.70 -3.17 -7.71
C ASN A 46 -16.67 -2.64 -6.64
N TYR A 47 -17.25 -3.55 -5.87
CA TYR A 47 -18.05 -3.20 -4.69
C TYR A 47 -17.22 -2.52 -3.61
N LEU A 48 -17.83 -1.62 -2.84
CA LEU A 48 -17.19 -0.85 -1.77
C LEU A 48 -16.48 -1.72 -0.72
N VAL A 49 -16.91 -2.97 -0.52
CA VAL A 49 -16.24 -3.90 0.41
C VAL A 49 -14.79 -4.19 0.00
N HIS A 50 -14.47 -4.12 -1.29
CA HIS A 50 -13.12 -4.33 -1.81
C HIS A 50 -12.19 -3.13 -1.54
N ALA A 51 -12.75 -1.94 -1.29
CA ALA A 51 -11.98 -0.75 -0.94
C ALA A 51 -11.60 -0.67 0.55
N LYS A 52 -12.02 -1.66 1.37
CA LYS A 52 -11.67 -1.71 2.79
C LYS A 52 -10.16 -1.95 2.96
N CYS A 53 -9.56 -1.24 3.90
CA CYS A 53 -8.12 -1.32 4.20
C CYS A 53 -7.64 -2.73 4.59
N VAL A 54 -8.53 -3.63 5.01
CA VAL A 54 -8.24 -5.03 5.36
C VAL A 54 -8.40 -6.03 4.20
N PHE A 55 -9.14 -5.68 3.16
CA PHE A 55 -9.53 -6.63 2.11
C PHE A 55 -8.37 -6.97 1.18
N ARG A 56 -7.96 -8.24 1.08
CA ARG A 56 -6.88 -8.72 0.19
C ARG A 56 -7.49 -9.40 -1.03
N ASN A 57 -7.02 -9.05 -2.21
CA ASN A 57 -7.29 -9.80 -3.44
C ASN A 57 -5.97 -10.29 -4.05
N SER A 58 -6.05 -11.16 -5.04
CA SER A 58 -4.89 -11.64 -5.77
C SER A 58 -5.18 -11.84 -7.25
N PHE A 59 -4.19 -11.54 -8.09
CA PHE A 59 -4.24 -11.76 -9.53
C PHE A 59 -2.96 -12.44 -10.01
N ASP A 60 -3.02 -13.05 -11.19
CA ASP A 60 -1.84 -13.57 -11.87
C ASP A 60 -0.99 -12.38 -12.36
N PRO A 61 0.31 -12.29 -12.03
CA PRO A 61 1.17 -11.18 -12.47
C PRO A 61 1.39 -11.14 -14.00
N SER A 62 1.07 -12.21 -14.73
CA SER A 62 1.11 -12.23 -16.19
C SER A 62 -0.11 -11.58 -16.82
N GLU A 63 -1.23 -11.48 -16.11
CA GLU A 63 -2.43 -10.81 -16.58
C GLU A 63 -2.30 -9.28 -16.52
N ARG A 64 -3.09 -8.61 -17.35
CA ARG A 64 -3.18 -7.15 -17.39
C ARG A 64 -4.64 -6.76 -17.27
N HIS A 65 -4.93 -5.93 -16.28
CA HIS A 65 -6.27 -5.49 -15.95
C HIS A 65 -6.31 -3.96 -16.00
N LEU A 66 -7.32 -3.37 -16.64
CA LEU A 66 -7.48 -1.92 -16.74
C LEU A 66 -7.69 -1.23 -15.39
N ALA A 67 -8.10 -2.00 -14.38
CA ALA A 67 -8.36 -1.52 -13.03
C ALA A 67 -7.26 -1.92 -12.02
N VAL A 68 -6.06 -2.24 -12.51
CA VAL A 68 -4.89 -2.55 -11.67
C VAL A 68 -3.74 -1.61 -12.06
N GLY A 69 -3.18 -0.93 -11.06
CA GLY A 69 -2.04 -0.04 -11.18
C GLY A 69 -0.94 -0.37 -10.16
N LEU A 70 -0.15 0.64 -9.81
CA LEU A 70 0.96 0.51 -8.88
C LEU A 70 1.10 1.77 -8.01
N ARG A 71 1.65 1.57 -6.81
CA ARG A 71 2.15 2.63 -5.94
C ARG A 71 3.55 2.24 -5.50
N CYS A 72 4.52 3.10 -5.78
CA CYS A 72 5.90 2.86 -5.37
C CYS A 72 6.05 3.03 -3.86
N VAL A 73 6.95 2.27 -3.28
CA VAL A 73 7.36 2.38 -1.88
C VAL A 73 8.88 2.33 -1.83
N GLU A 74 9.46 3.06 -0.90
CA GLU A 74 10.88 2.97 -0.57
C GLU A 74 11.03 2.29 0.80
N ALA A 75 12.07 1.46 0.96
CA ALA A 75 12.41 0.94 2.26
C ALA A 75 12.84 2.09 3.19
N PRO A 76 12.56 2.01 4.49
CA PRO A 76 13.04 3.03 5.42
C PRO A 76 14.57 3.15 5.30
N GLN A 77 15.05 4.37 5.04
CA GLN A 77 16.46 4.69 5.19
C GLN A 77 16.74 4.74 6.69
N PHE A 78 17.65 3.90 7.18
CA PHE A 78 18.10 3.99 8.56
C PHE A 78 18.98 5.23 8.68
N THR A 79 18.56 6.22 9.45
CA THR A 79 19.46 7.27 9.91
C THR A 79 20.42 6.65 10.92
N GLU A 80 21.71 6.64 10.61
CA GLU A 80 22.73 6.39 11.62
C GLU A 80 22.59 7.51 12.66
N VAL A 81 22.34 7.15 13.91
CA VAL A 81 22.45 8.09 15.02
C VAL A 81 23.94 8.22 15.28
N ASP A 82 24.52 9.37 14.92
CA ASP A 82 25.88 9.69 15.30
C ASP A 82 25.99 9.59 16.82
N ARG A 83 26.99 8.84 17.30
CA ARG A 83 27.15 8.54 18.74
C ARG A 83 27.53 9.78 19.56
N ASP A 84 27.78 10.90 18.90
CA ASP A 84 28.24 12.14 19.50
C ASP A 84 27.14 12.86 20.30
N ASP A 85 25.86 12.51 20.10
CA ASP A 85 24.72 13.07 20.86
C ASP A 85 24.53 12.43 22.26
N MET A 86 25.39 11.48 22.67
CA MET A 86 25.32 10.81 23.98
C MET A 86 26.44 11.24 24.96
N ASP A 87 27.32 12.16 24.56
CA ASP A 87 28.38 12.69 25.44
C ASP A 87 28.00 14.02 26.14
N ASP A 88 26.79 14.55 25.89
CA ASP A 88 26.26 15.77 26.51
C ASP A 88 25.22 15.51 27.63
N LEU A 89 25.22 14.31 28.24
CA LEU A 89 24.41 13.97 29.43
C LEU A 89 25.27 13.65 30.67
#